data_AF-A0A8X6FSM8-F1
#
_entry.id   AF-A0A8X6FSM8-F1
#
_cell.length_a   1.000
_cell.length_b   1.000
_cell.length_c   1.000
_cell.angle_alpha   90.00
_cell.angle_beta   90.00
_cell.angle_gamma   90.00
#
_symmetry.space_group_name_H-M   'P 1'
#
loop_
_entity.id
_entity.type
_entity.pdbx_description
1 polymer ?
#
loop_
_entity_poly.entity_id
_entity_poly.type
_entity_poly.pdbx_seq_one_letter_code
_entity_poly.pdbx_strand_id
1 'polypeptide(L)'
;MQQVRKIALINYKAFLSLNYGTHTFRSKSYGSTDVLDLTFISPGLFPYYSWRVLDNISSDHLPILVEINLKVNRTGVKNLLWNFRKADWSLLENISNDIILQEPISDYLENEWSHFKSC
;
A
#
# COMPACT_ATOMS: atom_id res chain seq x y z
N MET A 1 15.96 4.69 3.11
CA MET A 1 15.43 5.09 4.45
C MET A 1 14.11 5.87 4.42
N GLN A 2 13.52 6.19 3.26
CA GLN A 2 12.16 6.77 3.13
C GLN A 2 11.00 5.80 3.43
N GLN A 3 11.24 4.48 3.37
CA GLN A 3 10.17 3.47 3.45
C GLN A 3 9.63 3.22 4.85
N VAL A 4 10.47 3.31 5.88
CA VAL A 4 10.11 2.90 7.26
C VAL A 4 8.98 3.78 7.83
N ARG A 5 8.90 5.05 7.39
CA ARG A 5 7.95 6.05 7.87
C ARG A 5 6.53 5.92 7.30
N LYS A 6 6.37 5.44 6.06
CA LYS A 6 5.04 5.18 5.47
C LYS A 6 4.37 3.95 6.09
N ILE A 7 5.16 2.99 6.57
CA ILE A 7 4.66 1.75 7.18
C ILE A 7 3.96 2.02 8.52
N ALA A 8 4.45 2.97 9.31
CA ALA A 8 3.89 3.29 10.62
C ALA A 8 2.45 3.84 10.58
N LEU A 9 2.14 4.70 9.60
CA LEU A 9 0.79 5.28 9.45
C LEU A 9 -0.26 4.25 9.00
N ILE A 10 0.18 3.20 8.29
CA ILE A 10 -0.70 2.18 7.71
C ILE A 10 -1.03 1.10 8.74
N ASN A 11 -0.09 0.81 9.64
CA ASN A 11 -0.35 -0.03 10.82
C ASN A 11 -1.44 0.57 11.73
N TYR A 12 -1.58 1.90 11.79
CA TYR A 12 -2.62 2.59 12.57
C TYR A 12 -4.03 2.39 11.99
N LYS A 13 -4.18 2.12 10.68
CA LYS A 13 -5.47 1.94 10.00
C LYS A 13 -5.78 0.49 9.62
N ALA A 14 -5.26 -0.48 10.41
CA ALA A 14 -5.57 -1.90 10.30
C ALA A 14 -5.09 -2.61 9.02
N PHE A 15 -3.99 -2.16 8.42
CA PHE A 15 -3.28 -2.89 7.36
C PHE A 15 -1.81 -3.09 7.72
N LEU A 16 -1.26 -4.24 7.34
CA LEU A 16 0.13 -4.61 7.56
C LEU A 16 0.91 -4.48 6.26
N SER A 17 2.14 -3.93 6.31
CA SER A 17 3.02 -3.88 5.14
C SER A 17 3.76 -5.19 4.93
N LEU A 18 3.88 -5.61 3.66
CA LEU A 18 4.61 -6.82 3.26
C LEU A 18 6.00 -6.53 2.68
N ASN A 19 6.38 -5.26 2.54
CA ASN A 19 7.66 -4.89 1.95
C ASN A 19 8.78 -4.97 2.98
N TYR A 20 9.70 -5.90 2.80
CA TYR A 20 10.88 -6.07 3.67
C TYR A 20 12.16 -5.42 3.11
N GLY A 21 12.01 -4.42 2.22
CA GLY A 21 13.14 -3.68 1.63
C GLY A 21 13.72 -4.27 0.34
N THR A 22 13.16 -5.36 -0.19
CA THR A 22 13.52 -5.88 -1.52
C THR A 22 13.20 -4.85 -2.59
N HIS A 23 14.20 -4.47 -3.40
CA HIS A 23 14.05 -3.50 -4.47
C HIS A 23 12.92 -3.87 -5.43
N THR A 24 12.12 -2.88 -5.79
CA THR A 24 11.00 -3.02 -6.73
C THR A 24 11.19 -2.14 -7.96
N PHE A 25 12.25 -1.33 -7.98
CA PHE A 25 12.59 -0.44 -9.07
C PHE A 25 14.09 -0.51 -9.36
N ARG A 26 14.45 -0.43 -10.63
CA ARG A 26 15.81 -0.34 -11.13
C ARG A 26 15.87 0.73 -12.20
N SER A 27 16.63 1.80 -11.93
CA SER A 27 16.91 2.80 -12.95
C SER A 27 17.88 2.24 -13.98
N LYS A 28 17.47 2.18 -15.25
CA LYS A 28 18.39 1.82 -16.34
C LYS A 28 19.46 2.89 -16.58
N SER A 29 19.12 4.16 -16.36
CA SER A 29 20.01 5.30 -16.62
C SER A 29 21.09 5.47 -15.56
N TYR A 30 20.74 5.27 -14.28
CA TYR A 30 21.66 5.49 -13.16
C TYR A 30 22.22 4.21 -12.55
N GLY A 31 21.69 3.04 -12.94
CA GLY A 31 22.07 1.74 -12.37
C GLY A 31 21.66 1.54 -10.91
N SER A 32 20.91 2.49 -10.33
CA SER A 32 20.42 2.43 -8.95
C SER A 32 19.22 1.50 -8.80
N THR A 33 19.00 1.03 -7.58
CA THR A 33 17.83 0.26 -7.20
C THR A 33 17.11 0.92 -6.04
N ASP A 34 15.78 0.96 -6.12
CA ASP A 34 14.93 1.62 -5.14
C ASP A 34 13.74 0.73 -4.77
N VAL A 35 13.06 1.11 -3.71
CA VAL A 35 11.92 0.36 -3.17
C VAL A 35 10.70 1.29 -3.13
N LEU A 36 10.09 1.46 -4.30
CA LEU A 36 9.06 2.47 -4.54
C LEU A 36 7.65 1.89 -4.42
N ASP A 37 7.51 0.59 -4.70
CA ASP A 37 6.23 -0.09 -4.72
C ASP A 37 5.94 -0.68 -3.34
N LEU A 38 4.70 -0.51 -2.87
CA LEU A 38 4.25 -0.93 -1.55
C LEU A 38 3.07 -1.90 -1.66
N THR A 39 3.05 -2.89 -0.79
CA THR A 39 2.01 -3.90 -0.66
C THR A 39 1.51 -3.92 0.77
N PHE A 40 0.19 -3.87 0.91
CA PHE A 40 -0.50 -3.90 2.19
C PHE A 40 -1.51 -5.04 2.23
N ILE A 41 -1.70 -5.61 3.40
CA ILE A 41 -2.61 -6.71 3.63
C ILE A 41 -3.41 -6.49 4.91
N SER A 42 -4.68 -6.90 4.92
CA SER A 42 -5.47 -6.91 6.15
C SER A 42 -4.91 -7.97 7.12
N PRO A 43 -4.91 -7.73 8.45
CA PRO A 43 -4.40 -8.68 9.44
C PRO A 43 -4.97 -10.10 9.31
N GLY A 44 -6.24 -10.26 8.93
CA GLY A 44 -6.87 -11.57 8.77
C GLY A 44 -6.27 -12.43 7.64
N LEU A 45 -5.61 -11.81 6.66
CA LEU A 45 -4.94 -12.52 5.55
C LEU A 45 -3.44 -12.72 5.79
N PHE A 46 -2.88 -12.08 6.81
CA PHE A 46 -1.45 -12.14 7.13
C PHE A 46 -0.90 -13.55 7.41
N PRO A 47 -1.66 -14.51 7.97
CA PRO A 47 -1.15 -15.87 8.14
C PRO A 47 -1.09 -16.67 6.82
N TYR A 48 -1.71 -16.19 5.75
CA TYR A 48 -1.99 -16.98 4.55
C TYR A 48 -1.29 -16.46 3.30
N TYR A 49 -0.37 -15.50 3.40
CA TYR A 49 0.24 -14.91 2.22
C TYR A 49 1.62 -15.50 1.88
N SER A 50 1.99 -15.42 0.62
CA SER A 50 3.39 -15.36 0.17
C SER A 50 3.60 -14.04 -0.58
N TRP A 51 4.79 -13.46 -0.46
CA TRP A 51 5.15 -12.19 -1.12
C TRP A 51 6.57 -12.28 -1.66
N ARG A 52 6.76 -11.92 -2.92
CA ARG A 52 8.10 -11.82 -3.52
C ARG A 52 8.13 -10.84 -4.69
N VAL A 53 9.31 -10.29 -4.95
CA VAL A 53 9.62 -9.56 -6.19
C VAL A 53 10.10 -10.56 -7.23
N LEU A 54 9.60 -10.44 -8.46
CA LEU A 54 9.98 -11.26 -9.61
C LEU A 54 11.05 -10.58 -10.45
N ASP A 55 11.68 -11.38 -11.32
CA ASP A 55 12.67 -10.88 -12.26
C ASP A 55 12.08 -9.89 -13.26
N ASN A 56 12.96 -9.03 -13.76
CA ASN A 56 12.58 -7.96 -14.66
C ASN A 56 12.06 -8.48 -16.01
N ILE A 57 10.87 -8.02 -16.40
CA ILE A 57 10.30 -8.23 -17.73
C ILE A 57 10.46 -6.94 -18.54
N SER A 58 11.70 -6.54 -18.79
CA SER A 58 12.10 -5.36 -19.59
C SER A 58 11.62 -3.98 -19.08
N SER A 59 11.00 -3.89 -17.92
CA SER A 59 10.56 -2.63 -17.28
C SER A 59 11.66 -2.06 -16.37
N ASP A 60 11.47 -0.85 -15.86
CA ASP A 60 12.29 -0.32 -14.77
C ASP A 60 11.67 -0.70 -13.41
N HIS A 61 10.38 -1.08 -13.38
CA HIS A 61 9.73 -1.66 -12.22
C HIS A 61 9.78 -3.20 -12.27
N LEU A 62 10.13 -3.80 -11.14
CA LEU A 62 10.13 -5.24 -10.92
C LEU A 62 8.73 -5.67 -10.46
N PRO A 63 8.12 -6.69 -11.10
CA PRO A 63 6.81 -7.16 -10.70
C PRO A 63 6.80 -7.69 -9.27
N ILE A 64 5.74 -7.40 -8.52
CA ILE A 64 5.47 -8.01 -7.21
C ILE A 64 4.45 -9.13 -7.40
N LEU A 65 4.72 -10.29 -6.82
CA LEU A 65 3.77 -11.39 -6.73
C LEU A 65 3.33 -11.61 -5.29
N VAL A 66 2.01 -11.60 -5.09
CA VAL A 66 1.35 -11.90 -3.82
C VAL A 66 0.42 -13.07 -4.03
N GLU A 67 0.58 -14.14 -3.24
CA GLU A 67 -0.31 -15.29 -3.28
C GLU A 67 -1.05 -15.39 -1.95
N ILE A 68 -2.35 -15.67 -2.01
CA ILE A 68 -3.19 -15.86 -0.82
C ILE A 68 -3.59 -17.33 -0.77
N ASN A 69 -2.95 -18.06 0.13
CA ASN A 69 -3.11 -19.50 0.35
C ASN A 69 -4.34 -19.81 1.21
N LEU A 70 -5.49 -19.25 0.83
CA LEU A 70 -6.76 -19.46 1.50
C LEU A 70 -7.69 -20.29 0.61
N LYS A 71 -8.22 -21.37 1.17
CA LYS A 71 -9.28 -22.13 0.51
C LYS A 71 -10.59 -21.37 0.61
N VAL A 72 -10.91 -20.59 -0.42
CA VAL A 72 -12.19 -19.86 -0.48
C VAL A 72 -13.27 -20.79 -1.01
N ASN A 73 -14.29 -21.06 -0.19
CA ASN A 73 -15.51 -21.71 -0.65
C ASN A 73 -16.25 -20.72 -1.54
N ARG A 74 -16.18 -20.92 -2.86
CA ARG A 74 -16.91 -20.11 -3.83
C ARG A 74 -18.39 -20.44 -3.74
N THR A 75 -19.13 -19.76 -2.87
CA THR A 75 -20.59 -19.65 -3.02
C THR A 75 -20.87 -19.00 -4.38
N GLY A 76 -21.80 -19.56 -5.16
CA GLY A 76 -22.11 -19.11 -6.52
C GLY A 76 -22.08 -17.59 -6.64
N VAL A 77 -21.10 -17.08 -7.39
CA VAL A 77 -20.87 -15.64 -7.51
C VAL A 77 -22.06 -15.06 -8.27
N LYS A 78 -22.92 -14.31 -7.60
CA LYS A 78 -23.77 -13.36 -8.32
C LYS A 78 -22.81 -12.42 -9.06
N ASN A 79 -22.98 -12.24 -10.36
CA ASN A 79 -22.21 -11.25 -11.13
C ASN A 79 -22.50 -9.86 -10.54
N LEU A 80 -21.69 -9.45 -9.56
CA LEU A 80 -21.70 -8.11 -9.01
C LEU A 80 -21.05 -7.22 -10.06
N LEU A 81 -21.89 -6.59 -10.88
CA LEU A 81 -21.45 -5.57 -11.82
C LEU A 81 -21.42 -4.23 -11.09
N TRP A 82 -20.26 -3.56 -11.13
CA TRP A 82 -20.14 -2.19 -10.63
C TRP A 82 -20.96 -1.26 -11.54
N ASN A 83 -22.00 -0.63 -10.98
CA ASN A 83 -22.76 0.38 -11.69
C ASN A 83 -22.20 1.77 -11.39
N PHE A 84 -21.18 2.18 -12.15
CA PHE A 84 -20.54 3.48 -12.00
C PHE A 84 -21.49 4.67 -12.19
N ARG A 85 -22.63 4.50 -12.89
CA ARG A 85 -23.64 5.56 -13.02
C ARG A 85 -24.37 5.85 -11.71
N LYS A 86 -24.36 4.91 -10.78
CA LYS A 86 -24.94 5.06 -9.44
C LYS A 86 -23.91 5.49 -8.38
N ALA A 87 -22.65 5.65 -8.76
CA ALA A 87 -21.63 6.11 -7.83
C ALA A 87 -21.88 7.60 -7.52
N ASP A 88 -22.12 7.90 -6.24
CA ASP A 88 -22.22 9.27 -5.74
C ASP A 88 -20.85 9.73 -5.27
N TRP A 89 -20.10 10.32 -6.21
CA TRP A 89 -18.74 10.81 -5.96
C TRP A 89 -18.72 12.00 -5.00
N SER A 90 -19.75 12.84 -5.03
CA SER A 90 -19.87 13.99 -4.14
C SER A 90 -20.08 13.57 -2.70
N LEU A 91 -20.89 12.53 -2.46
CA LEU A 91 -21.03 11.94 -1.12
C LEU A 91 -19.69 11.38 -0.63
N LEU A 92 -18.98 10.62 -1.47
CA LEU A 92 -17.66 10.09 -1.12
C LEU A 92 -16.67 11.21 -0.77
N GLU A 93 -16.64 12.27 -1.57
CA GLU A 93 -15.77 13.43 -1.37
C GLU A 93 -16.07 14.11 -0.03
N ASN A 94 -17.35 14.39 0.25
CA ASN A 94 -17.78 15.01 1.51
C ASN A 94 -17.38 14.16 2.72
N ILE A 95 -17.69 12.85 2.70
CA ILE A 95 -17.31 11.94 3.78
C ILE A 95 -15.79 11.91 3.96
N SER A 96 -15.03 11.86 2.86
CA SER A 96 -13.57 11.81 2.91
C SER A 96 -12.99 13.08 3.52
N ASN A 97 -13.48 14.25 3.09
CA ASN A 97 -13.05 15.54 3.63
C ASN A 97 -13.40 15.67 5.11
N ASP A 98 -14.60 15.28 5.52
CA ASP A 98 -15.01 15.31 6.93
C ASP A 98 -14.09 14.43 7.81
N ILE A 99 -13.76 13.22 7.35
CA ILE A 99 -12.86 12.31 8.08
C ILE A 99 -11.44 12.90 8.14
N ILE A 100 -10.92 13.42 7.03
CA ILE A 100 -9.57 13.99 6.95
C ILE A 100 -9.44 15.20 7.85
N LEU A 101 -10.47 16.06 7.93
CA LEU A 101 -10.48 17.27 8.74
C LEU A 101 -10.68 16.99 10.24
N GLN A 102 -11.27 15.85 10.60
CA GLN A 102 -11.45 15.42 11.99
C GLN A 102 -10.23 14.72 12.58
N GLU A 103 -9.35 14.15 11.74
CA GLU A 103 -8.08 13.63 12.23
C GLU A 103 -7.14 14.80 12.54
N PRO A 104 -6.66 14.98 13.79
CA PRO A 104 -5.67 16.01 14.06
C PRO A 104 -4.44 15.72 13.21
N ILE A 105 -4.00 16.71 12.44
CA ILE A 105 -2.67 16.70 11.82
C ILE A 105 -1.70 16.62 12.98
N SER A 106 -1.28 15.41 13.35
CA SER A 106 -0.46 15.27 14.54
C SER A 106 0.89 15.94 14.25
N ASP A 107 1.31 16.89 15.09
CA ASP A 107 2.63 17.53 15.10
C ASP A 107 3.80 16.51 15.15
N TYR A 108 3.47 15.23 15.39
CA TYR A 108 4.36 14.09 15.25
C TYR A 108 5.00 14.01 13.85
N LEU A 109 4.26 14.34 12.78
CA LEU A 109 4.77 14.27 11.40
C LEU A 109 5.82 15.36 11.11
N GLU A 110 5.62 16.58 11.63
CA GLU A 110 6.57 17.69 11.43
C GLU A 110 7.85 17.56 12.26
N ASN A 111 7.72 17.07 13.51
CA ASN A 111 8.87 16.83 14.38
C ASN A 111 9.74 15.65 13.87
N GLU A 112 9.13 14.57 13.39
CA GLU A 112 9.82 13.47 12.72
C GLU A 112 10.50 13.93 11.42
N TRP A 113 9.85 14.80 10.64
CA TRP A 113 10.43 15.35 9.40
C TRP A 113 11.68 16.19 9.67
N SER A 114 11.64 17.00 10.72
CA SER A 114 12.77 17.85 11.14
C SER A 114 13.97 17.02 11.58
N HIS A 115 13.74 15.93 12.34
CA HIS A 115 14.80 15.03 12.81
C HIS A 115 15.51 14.27 11.67
N PHE A 116 14.83 14.07 10.55
CA PHE A 116 15.37 13.39 9.37
C PHE A 116 16.18 14.28 8.44
N LYS A 117 15.97 15.60 8.47
CA LYS A 117 16.80 16.55 7.72
C LYS A 117 18.18 16.76 8.37
N SER A 118 18.32 16.40 9.64
CA SER A 118 19.53 16.56 10.44
C SER A 118 20.45 15.33 10.48
N CYS A 119 20.14 14.26 9.74
CA CYS A 119 20.97 13.06 9.62
C CYS A 119 21.41 12.81 8.17
#